data_AF-A0A972V740-F1
#
_entry.id   AF-A0A972V740-F1
#
_cell.length_a   1.000
_cell.length_b   1.000
_cell.length_c   1.000
_cell.angle_alpha   90.00
_cell.angle_beta   90.00
_cell.angle_gamma   90.00
#
_symmetry.space_group_name_H-M   'P 1'
#
loop_
_entity.id
_entity.type
_entity.pdbx_description
1 polymer ?
#
loop_
_entity_poly.entity_id
_entity_poly.type
_entity_poly.pdbx_seq_one_letter_code
_entity_poly.pdbx_strand_id
1 'polypeptide(L)' 'MDDQKELPPALERRMAFRLLHHWREAGGEVGFPRLEDIDREVLADIWPECYVLDVVTSPENPCFHTVGQAFIEQC' A
#
# COMPACT_ATOMS: atom_id res chain seq x y z
N MET A 1 -12.45 -18.38 -26.15
CA MET A 1 -11.42 -18.87 -25.23
C MET A 1 -11.67 -18.09 -23.95
N ASP A 2 -12.39 -18.70 -23.01
CA ASP A 2 -12.67 -18.08 -21.71
C ASP A 2 -11.35 -17.91 -20.98
N ASP A 3 -10.88 -16.67 -20.87
CA ASP A 3 -9.88 -16.29 -19.87
C ASP A 3 -10.54 -16.47 -18.50
N GLN A 4 -10.55 -17.71 -17.99
CA GLN A 4 -10.74 -17.95 -16.57
C GLN A 4 -9.54 -17.33 -15.87
N LYS A 5 -9.64 -16.03 -15.61
CA LYS A 5 -8.69 -15.29 -14.79
C LYS A 5 -8.77 -15.93 -13.41
N GLU A 6 -7.86 -16.86 -13.13
CA GLU A 6 -7.79 -17.55 -11.85
C GLU A 6 -7.82 -16.48 -10.77
N LEU A 7 -8.91 -16.48 -9.99
CA LEU A 7 -9.03 -15.54 -8.90
C LEU A 7 -7.87 -15.82 -7.95
N PRO A 8 -7.18 -14.80 -7.43
CA PRO A 8 -6.05 -14.98 -6.53
C PRO A 8 -6.42 -15.94 -5.40
N PRO A 9 -5.49 -16.77 -4.87
CA PRO A 9 -5.73 -17.59 -3.71
C PRO A 9 -6.54 -16.86 -2.62
N ALA A 10 -7.42 -17.57 -1.92
CA ALA A 10 -8.35 -16.94 -0.96
C ALA A 10 -7.65 -16.07 0.10
N LEU A 11 -6.42 -16.44 0.48
CA LEU A 11 -5.57 -15.68 1.38
C LEU A 11 -5.14 -14.33 0.77
N GLU A 12 -4.62 -14.34 -0.46
CA GLU A 12 -4.22 -13.12 -1.18
C GLU A 12 -5.39 -12.18 -1.39
N ARG A 13 -6.59 -12.70 -1.69
CA ARG A 13 -7.82 -11.89 -1.78
C ARG A 13 -8.11 -11.21 -0.44
N ARG A 14 -7.99 -11.92 0.69
CA ARG A 14 -8.22 -11.36 2.02
C ARG A 14 -7.20 -10.27 2.35
N MET A 15 -5.93 -10.45 2.01
CA MET A 15 -4.90 -9.41 2.20
C MET A 15 -5.19 -8.18 1.34
N ALA A 16 -5.51 -8.37 0.06
CA ALA A 16 -5.90 -7.29 -0.83
C ALA A 16 -7.14 -6.52 -0.32
N PHE A 17 -8.14 -7.22 0.22
CA PHE A 17 -9.31 -6.58 0.83
C PHE A 17 -8.97 -5.81 2.11
N ARG A 18 -8.14 -6.35 3.00
CA ARG A 18 -7.67 -5.63 4.20
C ARG A 18 -6.93 -4.36 3.81
N LEU A 19 -6.05 -4.46 2.80
CA LEU A 19 -5.30 -3.35 2.28
C LEU A 19 -6.24 -2.27 1.70
N LEU A 20 -7.12 -2.64 0.76
CA LEU A 20 -8.07 -1.73 0.14
C LEU A 20 -9.01 -1.07 1.16
N HIS A 21 -9.42 -1.80 2.19
CA HIS A 21 -10.21 -1.26 3.29
C HIS A 21 -9.43 -0.20 4.06
N HIS A 22 -8.19 -0.51 4.46
CA HIS A 22 -7.29 0.43 5.14
C HIS A 22 -7.10 1.73 4.35
N TRP A 23 -6.79 1.62 3.06
CA TRP A 23 -6.63 2.79 2.18
C TRP A 23 -7.90 3.64 2.08
N ARG A 24 -9.08 3.00 2.06
CA ARG A 24 -10.36 3.70 2.00
C ARG A 24 -10.67 4.43 3.32
N GLU A 25 -10.37 3.81 4.46
CA GLU A 25 -10.57 4.45 5.76
C GLU A 25 -9.62 5.64 5.94
N ALA A 26 -8.34 5.48 5.57
CA ALA A 26 -7.36 6.56 5.61
C ALA A 26 -7.76 7.75 4.70
N GLY A 27 -8.40 7.48 3.56
CA GLY A 27 -8.78 8.52 2.59
C GLY A 27 -9.96 9.40 2.98
N GLY A 28 -10.75 9.01 4.00
CA GLY A 28 -11.93 9.77 4.44
C GLY A 28 -12.87 10.18 3.30
N GLU A 29 -13.40 11.41 3.34
CA GLU A 29 -14.27 11.95 2.28
C GLU A 29 -13.52 12.36 0.99
N VAL A 30 -12.19 12.45 1.04
CA VAL A 30 -11.35 12.94 -0.07
C VAL A 30 -11.06 11.83 -1.08
N GLY A 31 -11.26 10.56 -0.70
CA GLY A 31 -11.20 9.39 -1.57
C GLY A 31 -9.78 8.86 -1.85
N PHE A 32 -8.74 9.65 -1.60
CA PHE A 32 -7.34 9.21 -1.65
C PHE A 32 -6.59 9.72 -0.41
N PRO A 33 -6.02 8.85 0.43
CA PRO A 33 -5.27 9.28 1.60
C PRO A 33 -3.98 9.97 1.18
N ARG A 34 -3.56 10.95 1.97
CA ARG A 34 -2.19 11.45 1.91
C ARG A 34 -1.27 10.42 2.56
N LEU A 35 0.02 10.50 2.23
CA LEU A 35 1.03 9.62 2.81
C LEU A 35 1.04 9.68 4.36
N GLU A 36 0.71 10.85 4.93
CA GLU A 36 0.60 11.10 6.37
C GLU A 36 -0.62 10.43 7.04
N ASP A 37 -1.67 10.11 6.28
CA ASP A 37 -2.91 9.50 6.80
C ASP A 37 -2.81 7.98 6.92
N ILE A 38 -1.72 7.39 6.46
CA ILE A 38 -1.52 5.95 6.41
C ILE A 38 -0.92 5.45 7.72
N ASP A 39 -1.62 4.53 8.40
CA ASP A 39 -1.04 3.77 9.51
C ASP A 39 0.01 2.78 8.99
N ARG A 40 1.27 3.05 9.33
CA ARG A 40 2.43 2.26 8.91
C ARG A 40 2.57 0.95 9.70
N GLU A 41 2.06 0.89 10.93
CA GLU A 41 2.11 -0.33 11.74
C GLU A 41 1.12 -1.36 11.18
N VAL A 42 -0.08 -0.91 10.81
CA VAL A 42 -1.08 -1.76 10.15
C VAL A 42 -0.59 -2.23 8.79
N LEU A 43 0.04 -1.35 8.00
CA LEU A 43 0.63 -1.75 6.73
C LEU A 43 1.79 -2.71 6.89
N ALA A 44 2.62 -2.56 7.93
CA ALA A 44 3.70 -3.49 8.19
C ALA A 44 3.21 -4.93 8.50
N ASP A 45 2.10 -5.07 9.23
CA ASP A 45 1.45 -6.37 9.49
C ASP A 45 0.87 -7.01 8.22
N ILE A 46 0.32 -6.19 7.32
CA ILE A 46 -0.37 -6.67 6.11
C ILE A 46 0.62 -6.92 4.96
N TRP A 47 1.58 -6.01 4.77
CA TRP A 47 2.54 -5.99 3.68
C TRP A 47 3.84 -5.29 4.11
N PRO A 48 4.79 -6.06 4.68
CA PRO A 48 6.00 -5.50 5.26
C PRO A 48 6.96 -4.88 4.22
N GLU A 49 6.96 -5.34 2.97
CA GLU A 49 7.71 -4.76 1.83
C GLU A 49 6.88 -3.76 0.99
N CYS A 50 6.24 -2.79 1.62
CA CYS A 50 5.40 -1.80 0.93
C CYS A 50 6.10 -0.42 0.78
N TYR A 51 6.03 0.13 -0.43
CA TYR A 51 6.63 1.42 -0.81
C TYR A 51 5.63 2.32 -1.52
N VAL A 52 5.76 3.63 -1.31
CA VAL A 52 5.03 4.66 -2.06
C VAL A 52 6.02 5.48 -2.88
N LEU A 53 5.76 5.61 -4.18
CA LEU A 53 6.52 6.49 -5.06
C LEU A 53 5.93 7.91 -4.98
N ASP A 54 6.74 8.87 -4.57
CA ASP A 54 6.40 10.28 -4.58
C ASP A 54 6.95 10.95 -5.84
N VAL A 55 6.03 11.38 -6.70
CA VAL A 55 6.29 12.11 -7.95
C VAL A 55 5.84 13.57 -7.89
N VAL A 56 5.21 13.98 -6.79
CA VAL A 56 4.58 15.31 -6.67
C VAL A 56 5.56 16.29 -6.01
N THR A 57 6.27 15.83 -4.98
CA THR A 57 7.12 16.70 -4.17
C THR A 57 8.48 16.97 -4.82
N SER A 58 8.98 16.05 -5.65
CA SER A 58 10.14 16.26 -6.53
C SER A 58 9.94 15.56 -7.87
N PRO A 59 9.27 16.21 -8.83
CA PRO A 59 8.97 15.61 -10.14
C PRO A 59 10.23 15.25 -10.94
N GLU A 60 11.30 16.04 -10.80
CA GLU A 60 12.59 15.79 -11.44
C GLU A 60 13.42 14.69 -10.76
N ASN A 61 13.13 14.35 -9.50
CA ASN A 61 13.83 13.32 -8.76
C ASN A 61 12.86 12.54 -7.83
N PRO A 62 12.07 11.62 -8.40
CA PRO A 62 11.09 10.86 -7.63
C PRO A 62 11.76 10.05 -6.52
N CYS A 63 11.15 10.02 -5.34
CA CYS A 63 11.67 9.27 -4.21
C CYS A 63 10.69 8.17 -3.76
N PHE A 64 11.24 7.07 -3.27
CA PHE A 64 10.46 6.02 -2.63
C PHE A 64 10.40 6.24 -1.13
N HIS A 65 9.19 6.22 -0.58
CA HIS A 65 8.94 6.22 0.85
C HIS A 65 8.63 4.79 1.30
N THR A 66 9.33 4.32 2.33
CA THR A 66 8.99 3.05 2.99
C THR A 66 7.77 3.24 3.88
N VAL A 67 6.69 2.53 3.58
CA VAL A 67 5.47 2.54 4.40
C VAL A 67 5.26 1.22 5.15
N GLY A 68 5.92 0.14 4.72
CA GLY A 68 6.14 -1.07 5.54
C GLY A 68 7.43 -0.98 6.37
N GLN A 69 7.65 -1.97 7.24
CA GLN A 69 8.77 -1.99 8.19
C GLN A 69 9.94 -2.92 7.80
N ALA A 70 9.83 -3.76 6.76
CA ALA A 70 10.81 -4.82 6.47
C ALA A 70 12.25 -4.35 6.23
N PHE A 71 12.44 -3.10 5.80
CA PHE A 71 13.74 -2.61 5.31
C PHE A 71 14.36 -1.48 6.12
N ILE A 72 13.72 -1.05 7.23
CA ILE A 72 14.29 0.00 8.09
C ILE A 72 15.56 -0.52 8.82
N GLU A 73 15.75 -1.83 8.91
CA GLU A 73 16.85 -2.46 9.65
C GLU A 73 18.19 -2.56 8.87
N GLN A 74 18.28 -2.10 7.62
CA GLN A 74 19.49 -2.26 6.78
C GLN A 74 20.19 -0.95 6.36
N CYS A 75 19.88 0.18 7.01
CA CYS A 75 20.59 1.45 6.79
C CYS A 75 21.53 1.79 7.94
#